data_AF-T0ZC22-F1
#
_entry.id   AF-T0ZC22-F1
#
_cell.length_a   1.000
_cell.length_b   1.000
_cell.length_c   1.000
_cell.angle_alpha   90.00
_cell.angle_beta   90.00
_cell.angle_gamma   90.00
#
_symmetry.space_group_name_H-M   'P 1'
#
loop_
_entity.id
_entity.type
_entity.pdbx_description
1 polymer ?
#
loop_
_entity_poly.entity_id
_entity_poly.type
_entity_poly.pdbx_seq_one_letter_code
_entity_poly.pdbx_strand_id
1 'polypeptide(L)' 'MAELVNSFSYSPSQWGQFETCPRQYWFSRYGSWGGWEKNSPPLTREIYRLKKL' A
#
# COMPACT_ATOMS: atom_id res chain seq x y z
N MET A 1 -2.97 2.42 22.87
CA MET A 1 -3.35 2.88 21.51
C MET A 1 -3.59 1.63 20.67
N ALA A 2 -4.64 1.60 19.85
CA ALA A 2 -4.90 0.44 18.99
C ALA A 2 -3.81 0.31 17.92
N GLU A 3 -3.42 -0.92 17.60
CA GLU A 3 -2.45 -1.19 16.53
C GLU A 3 -3.09 -0.90 15.17
N LEU A 4 -2.36 -0.18 14.30
CA LEU A 4 -2.80 0.07 12.93
C LEU A 4 -2.51 -1.18 12.09
N VAL A 5 -3.56 -1.87 11.66
CA VAL A 5 -3.44 -3.08 10.84
C VAL A 5 -3.97 -2.82 9.43
N ASN A 6 -3.20 -3.21 8.41
CA ASN A 6 -3.66 -3.20 7.02
C ASN A 6 -4.43 -4.49 6.72
N SER A 7 -5.68 -4.54 7.15
CA SER A 7 -6.58 -5.62 6.81
C SER A 7 -7.10 -5.48 5.38
N PHE A 8 -7.31 -6.61 4.71
CA PHE A 8 -8.03 -6.62 3.44
C PHE A 8 -9.41 -5.97 3.59
N SER A 9 -9.72 -5.04 2.69
CA SER A 9 -11.05 -4.45 2.54
C SER A 9 -11.37 -4.30 1.06
N TYR A 10 -12.62 -4.55 0.70
CA TYR A 10 -13.11 -4.47 -0.66
C TYR A 10 -13.57 -3.04 -0.99
N SER A 11 -13.18 -2.53 -2.16
CA SER A 11 -13.82 -1.36 -2.78
C SER A 11 -13.94 -1.57 -4.29
N PRO A 12 -15.01 -1.06 -4.95
CA PRO A 12 -15.18 -1.21 -6.40
C PRO A 12 -14.02 -0.63 -7.21
N SER A 13 -13.48 0.51 -6.78
CA SER A 13 -12.32 1.14 -7.41
C SER A 13 -11.04 0.30 -7.29
N GLN A 14 -10.82 -0.32 -6.14
CA GLN A 14 -9.68 -1.20 -5.90
C GLN A 14 -9.83 -2.53 -6.62
N TRP A 15 -11.06 -3.02 -6.74
CA TRP A 15 -11.38 -4.21 -7.50
C TRP A 15 -11.03 -4.03 -8.97
N GLY A 16 -11.44 -2.92 -9.60
CA GLY A 16 -11.04 -2.61 -10.98
C GLY A 16 -9.52 -2.48 -11.16
N GLN A 17 -8.82 -1.92 -10.17
CA GLN A 17 -7.34 -1.87 -10.18
C GLN A 17 -6.71 -3.27 -10.05
N PHE A 18 -7.31 -4.14 -9.24
CA PHE A 18 -6.85 -5.51 -9.07
C PHE A 18 -7.07 -6.35 -10.33
N GLU A 19 -8.23 -6.24 -10.99
CA GLU A 19 -8.54 -6.91 -12.25
C GLU A 19 -7.63 -6.46 -13.39
N THR A 20 -7.29 -5.17 -13.45
CA THR A 20 -6.40 -4.62 -14.49
C THR A 20 -4.94 -4.96 -14.24
N CYS A 21 -4.46 -4.79 -13.01
CA CYS A 21 -3.07 -5.10 -12.64
C CYS A 21 -2.92 -5.40 -11.14
N PRO A 22 -2.83 -6.70 -10.77
CA PRO A 22 -2.64 -7.10 -9.36
C PRO A 22 -1.38 -6.51 -8.72
N ARG A 23 -0.32 -6.32 -9.52
CA ARG A 23 0.93 -5.71 -9.07
C ARG A 23 0.73 -4.25 -8.69
N GLN A 24 -0.01 -3.49 -9.50
CA GLN A 24 -0.31 -2.08 -9.22
C GLN A 24 -1.19 -1.96 -7.96
N TYR A 25 -2.20 -2.82 -7.82
CA TYR A 25 -3.00 -2.92 -6.60
C TYR A 25 -2.12 -3.17 -5.37
N TRP A 26 -1.18 -4.10 -5.46
CA TRP A 26 -0.26 -4.39 -4.36
C TRP A 26 0.57 -3.16 -3.96
N PHE A 27 1.22 -2.47 -4.91
CA PHE A 27 2.01 -1.26 -4.60
C PHE A 27 1.14 -0.15 -3.98
N SER A 28 -0.06 0.04 -4.51
CA SER A 28 -1.02 1.03 -4.02
C SER A 28 -1.45 0.73 -2.58
N ARG A 29 -1.77 -0.52 -2.23
CA ARG A 29 -2.41 -0.86 -0.95
C ARG A 29 -1.46 -1.42 0.10
N TYR A 30 -0.61 -2.36 -0.28
CA TYR A 30 0.23 -3.13 0.63
C TYR A 30 1.68 -2.68 0.61
N GLY A 31 2.25 -2.45 -0.57
CA GLY A 31 3.66 -2.09 -0.74
C GLY A 31 4.06 -0.75 -0.11
N SER A 32 3.12 0.20 -0.02
CA SER A 32 3.33 1.50 0.65
C SER A 32 3.07 1.47 2.16
N TRP A 33 2.50 0.39 2.70
CA TRP A 33 2.09 0.33 4.10
C TRP A 33 3.30 0.27 5.03
N GLY A 34 3.29 1.07 6.10
CA GLY A 34 4.42 1.19 7.02
C GLY A 34 5.62 1.98 6.48
N GLY A 35 5.55 2.52 5.24
CA GLY A 35 6.65 3.31 4.67
C GLY A 35 6.89 4.67 5.34
N TRP A 36 6.01 5.09 6.26
CA TRP A 36 6.22 6.26 7.12
C TRP A 36 7.08 5.95 8.35
N GLU A 37 7.33 4.68 8.65
CA GLU A 37 8.10 4.29 9.84
C GLU A 37 9.59 4.65 9.71
N LYS A 38 10.24 4.89 10.85
CA LYS A 38 11.66 5.26 10.87
C LYS A 38 12.56 4.12 10.37
N ASN A 39 12.16 2.87 10.64
CA ASN A 39 12.92 1.66 10.35
C ASN A 39 12.30 0.83 9.21
N SER A 40 11.42 1.41 8.39
CA SER A 40 10.83 0.69 7.27
C SER A 40 11.90 0.26 6.25
N PRO A 41 11.75 -0.88 5.57
CA PRO A 41 12.63 -1.26 4.47
C PRO A 41 12.77 -0.15 3.42
N PRO A 42 13.94 0.04 2.80
CA PRO A 42 14.17 1.10 1.80
C PRO A 42 13.14 1.09 0.68
N LEU A 43 12.78 -0.10 0.18
CA LEU A 43 11.79 -0.28 -0.87
C LEU A 43 10.40 0.21 -0.47
N THR A 44 9.90 -0.20 0.70
CA THR A 44 8.59 0.25 1.24
C THR A 44 8.53 1.77 1.37
N ARG A 45 9.64 2.37 1.78
CA ARG A 45 9.83 3.82 1.90
C ARG A 45 9.73 4.54 0.57
N GLU A 46 10.40 4.00 -0.44
CA GLU A 46 10.37 4.51 -1.80
C GLU A 46 8.95 4.43 -2.37
N ILE A 47 8.29 3.28 -2.24
CA ILE A 47 6.91 3.09 -2.67
C ILE A 47 5.97 4.10 -1.98
N TYR A 48 6.14 4.32 -0.67
CA TYR A 48 5.34 5.29 0.07
C TYR A 48 5.53 6.72 -0.44
N ARG A 49 6.78 7.12 -0.72
CA ARG A 49 7.09 8.44 -1.30
C ARG A 49 6.48 8.59 -2.69
N LEU A 50 6.68 7.60 -3.56
CA LEU A 50 6.16 7.62 -4.93
C LEU A 50 4.63 7.67 -4.99
N LYS A 51 3.94 7.03 -4.03
CA LYS A 51 2.48 7.08 -3.92
C LYS A 51 1.95 8.47 -3.52
N LYS A 52 2.81 9.33 -2.93
CA LYS A 52 2.46 10.66 -2.42
C LYS A 52 2.84 11.81 -3.36
N LEU A 53 3.55 11.52 -4.44
CA LEU A 53 3.78 12.44 -5.55
C LEU A 53 2.50 12.61 -6.37
#